data_AF-A0A0N0E9H4-F1
#
_entry.id   AF-A0A0N0E9H4-F1
#
_cell.length_a   1.000
_cell.length_b   1.000
_cell.length_c   1.000
_cell.angle_alpha   90.00
_cell.angle_beta   90.00
_cell.angle_gamma   90.00
#
_symmetry.space_group_name_H-M   'P 1'
#
loop_
_entity.id
_entity.type
_entity.pdbx_description
1 polymer ?
#
loop_
_entity_poly.entity_id
_entity_poly.type
_entity_poly.pdbx_seq_one_letter_code
_entity_poly.pdbx_strand_id
1 'polypeptide(L)' 'MPKKIIIEITQDGKILAETLGVKGKECLTYITLLEELLEAETIDSSYTEEFHETEVHITQETKLNLKER' A
#
# COMPACT_ATOMS: atom_id res chain seq x y z
N MET A 1 0.12 -7.71 9.39
CA MET A 1 -1.29 -7.77 8.92
C MET A 1 -1.28 -8.02 7.42
N PRO A 2 -2.31 -8.66 6.82
CA PRO A 2 -2.40 -8.80 5.38
C PRO A 2 -2.60 -7.42 4.73
N LYS A 3 -1.84 -7.14 3.66
CA LYS A 3 -2.02 -5.93 2.83
C LYS A 3 -3.31 -6.07 2.03
N LYS A 4 -4.13 -5.03 1.99
CA LYS A 4 -5.38 -4.99 1.21
C LYS A 4 -5.68 -3.58 0.73
N ILE A 5 -6.43 -3.48 -0.35
CA ILE A 5 -6.94 -2.23 -0.89
C ILE A 5 -8.46 -2.29 -0.83
N ILE A 6 -9.08 -1.26 -0.25
CA ILE A 6 -10.53 -1.07 -0.25
C ILE A 6 -10.84 -0.08 -1.37
N ILE A 7 -11.75 -0.46 -2.26
CA ILE A 7 -12.21 0.39 -3.35
C ILE A 7 -13.70 0.64 -3.17
N GLU A 8 -14.09 1.92 -3.16
CA GLU A 8 -15.47 2.35 -3.23
C GLU A 8 -15.70 3.13 -4.53
N ILE A 9 -16.76 2.78 -5.25
CA ILE A 9 -17.17 3.47 -6.47
C ILE A 9 -18.48 4.19 -6.18
N THR A 10 -18.46 5.51 -6.28
CA THR A 10 -19.63 6.35 -6.04
C THR A 10 -20.58 6.31 -7.24
N GLN A 11 -21.82 6.76 -7.04
CA GLN A 11 -22.82 6.82 -8.11
C GLN A 11 -22.44 7.79 -9.25
N ASP A 12 -21.62 8.80 -8.97
CA ASP A 12 -21.05 9.74 -9.95
C ASP A 12 -19.75 9.22 -10.60
N GLY A 13 -19.34 7.98 -10.32
CA GLY A 13 -18.20 7.33 -10.96
C GLY A 13 -16.83 7.72 -10.39
N LYS A 14 -16.79 8.39 -9.24
CA LYS A 14 -15.54 8.62 -8.52
C LYS A 14 -15.10 7.33 -7.83
N ILE A 15 -13.79 7.18 -7.71
CA ILE A 15 -13.17 6.02 -7.10
C ILE A 15 -12.45 6.50 -5.85
N LEU A 16 -12.83 5.95 -4.69
CA LEU A 16 -12.11 6.12 -3.45
C LEU A 16 -11.30 4.85 -3.19
N ALA A 17 -10.00 5.01 -2.98
CA ALA A 17 -9.10 3.90 -2.71
C ALA A 17 -8.36 4.11 -1.39
N GLU A 18 -8.45 3.12 -0.50
CA GLU A 18 -7.77 3.11 0.79
C GLU A 18 -6.88 1.86 0.91
N THR A 19 -5.59 2.06 1.20
CA THR A 19 -4.65 0.98 1.47
C THR A 19 -4.57 0.68 2.96
N LEU A 20 -4.79 -0.57 3.35
CA LEU A 20 -4.69 -1.02 4.74
C LEU A 20 -3.55 -2.03 4.91
N GLY A 21 -2.74 -1.87 5.96
CA GLY A 21 -1.59 -2.72 6.22
C GLY A 21 -0.37 -2.39 5.37
N VAL A 22 -0.40 -1.29 4.62
CA VAL A 22 0.69 -0.79 3.77
C VAL A 22 1.38 0.34 4.51
N LYS A 23 2.69 0.17 4.78
CA LYS A 23 3.43 1.09 5.64
C LYS A 23 4.41 1.92 4.83
N GLY A 24 4.67 3.14 5.30
CA GLY A 24 5.67 4.01 4.72
C GLY A 24 5.36 4.39 3.27
N LYS A 25 6.41 4.62 2.49
CA LYS A 25 6.31 5.10 1.11
C LYS A 25 5.77 4.08 0.12
N GLU A 26 5.60 2.82 0.52
CA GLU A 26 5.03 1.79 -0.36
C GLU A 26 3.60 2.14 -0.81
N CYS A 27 2.84 2.88 0.02
CA CYS A 27 1.49 3.31 -0.33
C CYS A 27 1.46 4.20 -1.60
N LEU A 28 2.53 4.95 -1.87
CA LEU A 28 2.62 5.82 -3.04
C LEU A 28 2.69 5.03 -4.35
N THR A 29 3.28 3.83 -4.33
CA THR A 29 3.35 2.96 -5.52
C THR A 29 1.97 2.46 -5.93
N TYR A 30 1.05 2.28 -4.97
CA TYR A 30 -0.32 1.87 -5.27
C TYR A 30 -1.13 2.96 -5.96
N ILE A 31 -0.79 4.25 -5.78
CA ILE A 31 -1.46 5.35 -6.50
C ILE A 31 -1.25 5.17 -8.00
N THR A 32 0.01 5.08 -8.44
CA THR A 32 0.34 4.91 -9.87
C THR A 32 -0.25 3.63 -10.44
N LEU A 33 -0.21 2.52 -9.69
CA LEU A 33 -0.82 1.26 -10.11
C LEU A 33 -2.33 1.38 -10.34
N LEU A 34 -3.03 2.10 -9.46
CA LEU A 34 -4.47 2.28 -9.55
C LEU A 34 -4.84 3.23 -10.69
N GLU A 35 -4.07 4.29 -10.93
CA GLU A 35 -4.27 5.17 -12.08
C GLU A 35 -4.14 4.42 -13.41
N GLU A 36 -3.12 3.57 -13.55
CA GLU A 36 -2.94 2.73 -14.74
C GLU A 36 -4.06 1.71 -14.91
N LEU A 37 -4.47 1.05 -13.82
CA LEU A 37 -5.48 -0.01 -13.87
C LEU A 37 -6.89 0.52 -14.17
N LEU A 38 -7.19 1.70 -13.64
CA LEU A 38 -8.52 2.32 -13.71
C LEU A 38 -8.62 3.33 -14.85
N GLU A 39 -7.51 3.58 -15.58
CA GLU A 39 -7.38 4.63 -16.58
C GLU A 39 -7.88 5.99 -16.03
N ALA A 40 -7.47 6.30 -14.80
CA ALA A 40 -7.96 7.45 -14.02
C ALA A 40 -6.81 8.30 -13.46
N GLU A 41 -7.15 9.49 -12.96
CA GLU A 41 -6.19 10.40 -12.31
C GLU A 41 -6.57 10.62 -10.83
N THR A 42 -5.55 10.70 -9.97
CA THR A 42 -5.73 11.01 -8.55
C THR A 42 -5.99 12.50 -8.37
N ILE A 43 -7.19 12.85 -7.91
CA ILE A 43 -7.58 14.24 -7.64
C ILE A 43 -7.23 14.69 -6.21
N ASP A 44 -7.16 13.76 -5.26
CA ASP A 44 -6.85 14.01 -3.85
C ASP A 44 -6.23 12.77 -3.21
N SER A 45 -5.33 12.97 -2.26
CA SER A 45 -4.70 11.89 -1.51
C SER A 45 -4.47 12.31 -0.06
N SER A 46 -4.95 11.51 0.88
CA SER A 46 -4.72 11.68 2.31
C SER A 46 -3.90 10.52 2.87
N TYR A 47 -2.95 10.81 3.77
CA TYR A 47 -2.08 9.81 4.37
C TYR A 47 -2.66 9.29 5.67
N THR A 48 -2.72 7.96 5.82
CA THR A 48 -3.08 7.29 7.08
C THR A 48 -1.89 7.27 8.03
N GLU A 49 -2.10 6.95 9.31
CA GLU A 49 -1.02 6.84 10.29
C GLU A 49 0.08 5.85 9.85
N GLU A 50 -0.30 4.81 9.09
CA GLU A 50 0.60 3.78 8.56
C GLU A 50 1.65 4.36 7.58
N PHE A 51 1.36 5.48 6.92
CA PHE A 51 2.33 6.19 6.07
C PHE A 51 3.55 6.68 6.86
N HIS A 52 3.36 7.05 8.12
CA HIS A 52 4.44 7.53 8.98
C HIS A 52 5.21 6.39 9.64
N GLU A 53 4.76 5.15 9.48
CA GLU A 53 5.46 3.97 9.98
C GLU A 53 6.56 3.52 9.02
N THR A 54 7.69 3.11 9.58
CA THR A 54 8.78 2.52 8.81
C THR A 54 8.48 1.04 8.55
N GLU A 55 8.45 0.65 7.28
CA GLU A 55 8.29 -0.75 6.91
C GLU A 55 9.59 -1.53 7.18
N VAL A 56 9.55 -2.40 8.19
CA VAL A 56 10.66 -3.33 8.48
C VAL A 56 10.55 -4.52 7.55
N HIS A 57 11.25 -4.46 6.42
CA HIS A 57 11.44 -5.60 5.54
C HIS A 57 12.41 -6.59 6.20
N ILE A 58 11.89 -7.66 6.79
CA ILE A 58 12.71 -8.82 7.15
C ILE A 58 13.03 -9.56 5.85
N THR A 59 14.17 -9.24 5.23
CA THR A 59 14.68 -9.99 4.09
C THR A 59 14.95 -11.44 4.49
N GLN A 60 14.66 -12.38 3.59
CA GLN A 60 14.80 -13.83 3.85
C GLN A 60 16.25 -14.27 4.11
N GLU A 61 17.23 -13.40 3.86
CA GLU A 61 18.65 -13.65 4.08
C GLU A 61 19.01 -13.88 5.57
N THR A 62 18.23 -13.33 6.51
CA THR A 62 18.53 -13.49 7.95
C THR A 62 18.14 -14.87 8.51
N LYS A 63 17.29 -15.65 7.84
CA LYS A 63 16.84 -16.95 8.36
C LYS A 63 17.83 -18.10 8.13
N LEU A 64 18.83 -17.95 7.26
CA LEU A 64 19.81 -19.00 6.96
C LEU A 64 20.96 -19.09 7.97
N ASN A 65 21.18 -18.06 8.81
CA ASN A 65 22.31 -18.01 9.75
C ASN A 65 22.00 -18.42 11.20
N LEU A 66 20.78 -18.89 11.48
CA LEU A 66 20.36 -19.31 12.84
C LEU A 66 20.22 -20.83 13.01
N LYS A 67 20.60 -21.62 11.99
CA LYS A 67 20.56 -23.10 12.05
C LYS A 67 21.91 -23.78 12.28
N GLU A 68 22.99 -23.02 12.44
CA GLU A 68 24.33 -23.57 12.73
C GLU A 68 24.82 -23.10 14.11
N ARG A 69 24.18 -23.57 15.17
CA ARG A 69 24.76 -23.65 16.51
C ARG A 69 24.37 -24.96 17.17
#